data_AF-A0A0K0SZ32-F1
#
_entry.id   AF-A0A0K0SZ32-F1
#
_cell.length_a   1.000
_cell.length_b   1.000
_cell.length_c   1.000
_cell.angle_alpha   90.00
_cell.angle_beta   90.00
_cell.angle_gamma   90.00
#
_symmetry.space_group_name_H-M   'P 1'
#
loop_
_entity.id
_entity.type
_entity.pdbx_description
1 polymer ?
#
loop_
_entity_poly.entity_id
_entity_poly.type
_entity_poly.pdbx_seq_one_letter_code
_entity_poly.pdbx_strand_id
1 'polypeptide(L)'
;MIGIDHDNTLAGTQYFQANDLVRGGFSGLEVNAGYALFTQSGFPVFRVGRTFTSVQHRALSYVTAWDRAQDGVNYLDLPTKTSVTVNITGENFPISSTAIASTTLATQDAMVNDNWVDFTMEVTSVDADTSAGAVSPFTYIQAPCATSPTVKTGAIRLRQTAQENTTFKEIIMDGYAIGTP
;
A
#
# COMPACT_ATOMS: atom_id res chain seq x y z
N MET A 1 12.18 5.46 20.51
CA MET A 1 10.74 5.56 20.19
C MET A 1 10.15 4.18 20.47
N ILE A 2 9.22 4.07 21.41
CA ILE A 2 8.57 2.79 21.75
C ILE A 2 7.54 2.56 20.64
N GLY A 3 7.67 1.48 19.86
CA GLY A 3 6.78 1.19 18.73
C GLY A 3 5.32 1.13 19.16
N ILE A 4 4.43 1.73 18.38
CA ILE A 4 2.99 1.63 18.60
C ILE A 4 2.56 0.28 18.06
N ASP A 5 2.05 -0.56 18.96
CA ASP A 5 1.50 -1.86 18.63
C ASP A 5 0.23 -1.71 17.78
N HIS A 6 0.19 -2.35 16.62
CA HIS A 6 -1.00 -2.33 15.76
C HIS A 6 -1.99 -3.45 16.09
N ASP A 7 -1.61 -4.39 16.97
CA ASP A 7 -2.48 -5.47 17.45
C ASP A 7 -2.71 -5.33 18.96
N ASN A 8 -3.97 -5.14 19.36
CA ASN A 8 -4.29 -4.97 20.77
C ASN A 8 -4.40 -6.30 21.54
N THR A 9 -4.21 -7.43 20.87
CA THR A 9 -4.33 -8.77 21.45
C THR A 9 -2.98 -9.45 21.70
N LEU A 10 -1.91 -8.92 21.11
CA LEU A 10 -0.55 -9.42 21.26
C LEU A 10 0.31 -8.31 21.88
N ALA A 11 1.24 -8.66 22.75
CA ALA A 11 2.09 -7.67 23.41
C ALA A 11 3.44 -7.57 22.68
N GLY A 12 3.69 -6.42 22.05
CA GLY A 12 5.02 -5.97 21.67
C GLY A 12 5.49 -6.43 20.29
N THR A 13 6.23 -5.53 19.62
CA THR A 13 6.93 -5.70 18.33
C THR A 13 6.07 -5.88 17.07
N GLN A 14 4.74 -5.74 17.12
CA GLN A 14 3.93 -5.68 15.89
C GLN A 14 3.89 -4.26 15.34
N TYR A 15 4.80 -3.94 14.43
CA TYR A 15 4.83 -2.66 13.74
C TYR A 15 3.82 -2.64 12.60
N PHE A 16 3.14 -1.51 12.41
CA PHE A 16 2.39 -1.27 11.19
C PHE A 16 3.37 -0.89 10.08
N GLN A 17 3.40 -1.70 9.03
CA GLN A 17 4.09 -1.40 7.79
C GLN A 17 3.08 -0.85 6.79
N ALA A 18 3.22 0.42 6.43
CA ALA A 18 2.40 1.00 5.38
C ALA A 18 2.97 0.58 4.03
N ASN A 19 2.27 -0.31 3.34
CA ASN A 19 2.59 -0.77 1.99
C ASN A 19 1.96 0.12 0.90
N ASP A 20 0.84 0.79 1.21
CA ASP A 20 0.18 1.72 0.28
C ASP A 20 -0.39 2.95 0.99
N LEU A 21 -0.35 4.08 0.30
CA LEU A 21 -1.07 5.32 0.61
C LEU A 21 -1.98 5.67 -0.57
N VAL A 22 -3.29 5.67 -0.34
CA VAL A 22 -4.26 6.04 -1.37
C VAL A 22 -5.02 7.30 -0.99
N ARG A 23 -5.24 8.17 -1.99
CA ARG A 23 -6.01 9.40 -1.85
C ARG A 23 -7.16 9.47 -2.84
N GLY A 24 -8.33 9.90 -2.37
CA GLY A 24 -9.58 9.91 -3.13
C GLY A 24 -10.11 11.30 -3.47
N GLY A 25 -11.13 11.33 -4.33
CA GLY A 25 -11.86 12.54 -4.73
C GLY A 25 -11.33 13.22 -5.98
N PHE A 26 -10.80 12.44 -6.92
CA PHE A 26 -10.22 12.89 -8.19
C PHE A 26 -11.00 12.44 -9.44
N SER A 27 -12.21 11.91 -9.30
CA SER A 27 -12.98 11.38 -10.43
C SER A 27 -13.21 12.44 -11.51
N GLY A 28 -12.96 12.06 -12.76
CA GLY A 28 -13.02 12.96 -13.92
C GLY A 28 -11.92 14.02 -13.99
N LEU A 29 -10.98 14.07 -13.03
CA LEU A 29 -9.89 15.05 -13.02
C LEU A 29 -8.62 14.48 -13.66
N GLU A 30 -7.97 15.32 -14.45
CA GLU A 30 -6.56 15.12 -14.83
C GLU A 30 -5.70 15.29 -13.58
N VAL A 31 -4.80 14.35 -13.33
CA VAL A 31 -3.97 14.35 -12.12
C VAL A 31 -2.52 14.14 -12.52
N ASN A 32 -1.66 14.99 -11.96
CA ASN A 32 -0.23 14.73 -11.88
C ASN A 32 0.08 14.21 -10.48
N ALA A 33 0.90 13.17 -10.40
CA ALA A 33 1.33 12.60 -9.14
C ALA A 33 2.85 12.43 -9.16
N GLY A 34 3.47 12.61 -8.00
CA GLY A 34 4.91 12.50 -7.85
C GLY A 34 5.30 12.26 -6.41
N TYR A 35 6.58 11.96 -6.19
CA TYR A 35 7.11 11.79 -4.86
C TYR A 35 8.53 12.36 -4.76
N ALA A 36 8.96 12.66 -3.53
CA ALA A 36 10.32 13.05 -3.23
C ALA A 36 10.82 12.27 -2.01
N LEU A 37 12.05 11.78 -2.10
CA LEU A 37 12.76 11.16 -0.98
C LEU A 37 14.03 11.96 -0.71
N PHE A 38 14.14 12.51 0.50
CA PHE A 38 15.26 13.38 0.88
C PHE A 38 16.34 12.66 1.71
N THR A 39 16.18 11.36 1.94
CA THR A 39 17.13 10.53 2.69
C THR A 39 17.59 9.34 1.86
N GLN A 40 18.78 8.83 2.17
CA GLN A 40 19.29 7.57 1.60
C GLN A 40 18.84 6.35 2.43
N SER A 41 18.27 6.57 3.62
CA SER A 41 17.86 5.51 4.56
C SER A 41 16.37 5.17 4.51
N GLY A 42 15.64 5.69 3.52
CA GLY A 42 14.22 5.44 3.33
C GLY A 42 13.98 4.72 2.01
N PHE A 43 12.82 4.08 1.87
CA PHE A 43 12.42 3.48 0.61
C PHE A 43 11.72 4.50 -0.29
N PRO A 44 11.94 4.45 -1.62
CA PRO A 44 11.19 5.27 -2.55
C PRO A 44 9.73 4.81 -2.62
N VAL A 45 8.90 5.59 -3.31
CA VAL A 45 7.64 5.05 -3.83
C VAL A 45 7.98 4.12 -5.00
N PHE A 46 7.56 2.87 -4.91
CA PHE A 46 7.79 1.85 -5.93
C PHE A 46 6.86 2.01 -7.13
N ARG A 47 5.62 2.44 -6.89
CA ARG A 47 4.60 2.61 -7.93
C ARG A 47 3.64 3.74 -7.59
N VAL A 48 3.17 4.43 -8.62
CA VAL A 48 2.04 5.37 -8.54
C VAL A 48 1.01 4.96 -9.58
N GLY A 49 -0.26 4.85 -9.20
CA GLY A 49 -1.32 4.38 -10.10
C GLY A 49 -2.70 4.95 -9.80
N ARG A 50 -3.61 4.86 -10.79
CA ARG A 50 -5.04 5.20 -10.62
C ARG A 50 -5.81 3.97 -10.20
N THR A 51 -5.88 3.70 -8.90
CA THR A 51 -6.63 2.56 -8.35
C THR A 51 -7.08 2.81 -6.93
N PHE A 52 -8.20 2.18 -6.55
CA PHE A 52 -8.66 2.13 -5.16
C PHE A 52 -8.04 0.96 -4.40
N THR A 53 -7.74 -0.15 -5.05
CA THR A 53 -7.44 -1.43 -4.38
C THR A 53 -5.93 -1.60 -4.25
N SER A 54 -5.49 -1.85 -3.03
CA SER A 54 -4.12 -2.25 -2.70
C SER A 54 -3.98 -3.73 -3.03
N VAL A 55 -3.06 -4.06 -3.91
CA VAL A 55 -2.80 -5.45 -4.27
C VAL A 55 -1.57 -5.90 -3.51
N GLN A 56 -1.71 -6.95 -2.71
CA GLN A 56 -0.56 -7.58 -2.08
C GLN A 56 0.42 -8.03 -3.15
N HIS A 57 1.68 -7.67 -2.93
CA HIS A 57 2.83 -8.21 -3.64
C HIS A 57 3.67 -8.99 -2.63
N ARG A 58 4.06 -10.21 -3.00
CA ARG A 58 4.98 -11.03 -2.21
C ARG A 58 6.08 -11.54 -3.14
N ALA A 59 7.29 -11.60 -2.61
CA ALA A 59 8.36 -12.37 -3.22
C ALA A 59 8.00 -13.87 -3.27
N LEU A 60 8.62 -14.63 -4.16
CA LEU A 60 8.46 -16.09 -4.24
C LEU A 60 8.79 -16.76 -2.91
N SER A 61 9.92 -16.38 -2.31
CA SER A 61 10.34 -16.72 -0.95
C SER A 61 11.36 -15.68 -0.47
N TYR A 62 11.62 -15.63 0.84
CA TYR A 62 12.60 -14.70 1.41
C TYR A 62 13.97 -15.35 1.67
N VAL A 63 14.16 -16.61 1.26
CA VAL A 63 15.37 -17.40 1.55
C VAL A 63 16.57 -16.92 0.74
N THR A 64 16.41 -16.76 -0.57
CA THR A 64 17.51 -16.41 -1.48
C THR A 64 17.32 -15.05 -2.12
N ALA A 65 18.42 -14.42 -2.56
CA ALA A 65 18.33 -13.17 -3.31
C ALA A 65 17.61 -13.34 -4.66
N TRP A 66 17.66 -14.54 -5.23
CA TRP A 66 16.94 -14.87 -6.45
C TRP A 66 15.43 -14.93 -6.21
N ASP A 67 14.99 -15.64 -5.18
CA ASP A 67 13.56 -15.76 -4.87
C ASP A 67 12.95 -14.42 -4.45
N ARG A 68 13.71 -13.56 -3.76
CA ARG A 68 13.28 -12.20 -3.40
C ARG A 68 13.06 -11.28 -4.61
N ALA A 69 13.68 -11.60 -5.75
CA ALA A 69 13.55 -10.83 -6.98
C ALA A 69 12.43 -11.36 -7.90
N GLN A 70 11.74 -12.44 -7.49
CA GLN A 70 10.67 -13.06 -8.24
C GLN A 70 9.33 -12.88 -7.51
N ASP A 71 8.26 -12.72 -8.27
CA ASP A 71 6.91 -12.71 -7.73
C ASP A 71 6.52 -14.09 -7.17
N GLY A 72 5.66 -14.06 -6.16
CA GLY A 72 4.93 -15.23 -5.71
C GLY A 72 4.15 -15.89 -6.85
N VAL A 73 3.87 -17.18 -6.71
CA VAL A 73 3.16 -17.96 -7.72
C VAL A 73 1.76 -17.37 -7.93
N ASN A 74 1.44 -17.02 -9.19
CA ASN A 74 0.20 -16.39 -9.65
C ASN A 74 -0.06 -14.95 -9.16
N TYR A 75 0.95 -14.25 -8.63
CA TYR A 75 0.82 -12.81 -8.39
C TYR A 75 0.87 -12.07 -9.74
N LEU A 76 0.04 -11.04 -9.87
CA LEU A 76 -0.05 -10.18 -11.04
C LEU A 76 0.72 -8.88 -10.83
N ASP A 77 1.47 -8.49 -11.85
CA ASP A 77 2.10 -7.18 -11.96
C ASP A 77 1.12 -6.06 -12.32
N LEU A 78 0.08 -6.41 -13.09
CA LEU A 78 -0.86 -5.47 -13.69
C LEU A 78 -2.31 -5.86 -13.40
N PRO A 79 -3.22 -4.89 -13.21
CA PRO A 79 -4.64 -5.16 -13.07
C PRO A 79 -5.22 -5.91 -14.27
N THR A 80 -6.05 -6.92 -14.03
CA THR A 80 -6.75 -7.68 -15.09
C THR A 80 -8.28 -7.58 -15.01
N LYS A 81 -8.82 -7.07 -13.89
CA LYS A 81 -10.25 -6.90 -13.68
C LYS A 81 -10.75 -5.49 -13.98
N THR A 82 -12.01 -5.42 -14.40
CA THR A 82 -12.75 -4.17 -14.61
C THR A 82 -13.67 -3.80 -13.44
N SER A 83 -13.77 -4.66 -12.42
CA SER A 83 -14.56 -4.41 -11.23
C SER A 83 -13.92 -5.07 -10.01
N VAL A 84 -13.38 -4.25 -9.11
CA VAL A 84 -12.87 -4.64 -7.79
C VAL A 84 -13.27 -3.53 -6.81
N THR A 85 -13.96 -3.88 -5.74
CA THR A 85 -14.48 -2.92 -4.75
C THR A 85 -13.85 -3.05 -3.38
N VAL A 86 -13.01 -4.07 -3.18
CA VAL A 86 -12.31 -4.33 -1.92
C VAL A 86 -11.07 -3.45 -1.79
N ASN A 87 -10.76 -3.05 -0.55
CA ASN A 87 -9.72 -2.07 -0.22
C ASN A 87 -8.31 -2.67 -0.37
N ILE A 88 -8.18 -3.95 -0.03
CA ILE A 88 -6.96 -4.75 -0.08
C ILE A 88 -7.32 -6.10 -0.71
N THR A 89 -6.52 -6.57 -1.66
CA THR A 89 -6.59 -7.90 -2.27
C THR A 89 -5.30 -8.68 -2.02
N GLY A 90 -5.42 -9.99 -1.87
CA GLY A 90 -4.34 -10.93 -1.68
C GLY A 90 -4.69 -11.97 -0.61
N GLU A 91 -3.64 -12.52 -0.01
CA GLU A 91 -3.74 -13.56 1.01
C GLU A 91 -3.59 -12.96 2.42
N ASN A 92 -4.68 -12.93 3.18
CA ASN A 92 -4.74 -12.32 4.52
C ASN A 92 -4.30 -13.29 5.64
N PHE A 93 -3.06 -13.76 5.58
CA PHE A 93 -2.47 -14.58 6.63
C PHE A 93 -0.95 -14.44 6.61
N PRO A 94 -0.27 -14.55 7.76
CA PRO A 94 1.18 -14.43 7.84
C PRO A 94 1.87 -15.59 7.10
N ILE A 95 3.01 -15.31 6.48
CA ILE A 95 3.87 -16.30 5.83
C ILE A 95 5.28 -16.28 6.44
N SER A 96 5.92 -17.45 6.60
CA SER A 96 7.32 -17.55 7.04
C SER A 96 8.28 -17.29 5.88
N SER A 97 9.53 -16.89 6.18
CA SER A 97 10.55 -16.63 5.16
C SER A 97 10.85 -17.81 4.22
N THR A 98 10.63 -19.05 4.67
CA THR A 98 10.87 -20.28 3.90
C THR A 98 9.67 -20.76 3.08
N ALA A 99 8.49 -20.15 3.25
CA ALA A 99 7.30 -20.60 2.55
C ALA A 99 7.22 -19.97 1.15
N ILE A 100 6.76 -20.75 0.18
CA ILE A 100 6.53 -20.27 -1.18
C ILE A 100 5.22 -19.48 -1.19
N ALA A 101 5.30 -18.19 -1.51
CA ALA A 101 4.11 -17.38 -1.67
C ALA A 101 3.33 -17.84 -2.91
N SER A 102 2.02 -18.00 -2.75
CA SER A 102 1.11 -18.32 -3.85
C SER A 102 -0.25 -17.71 -3.60
N THR A 103 -0.95 -17.36 -4.67
CA THR A 103 -2.29 -16.79 -4.63
C THR A 103 -3.16 -17.34 -5.76
N THR A 104 -4.39 -16.86 -5.85
CA THR A 104 -5.30 -17.15 -6.95
C THR A 104 -5.78 -15.85 -7.59
N LEU A 105 -6.18 -15.91 -8.86
CA LEU A 105 -6.77 -14.74 -9.54
C LEU A 105 -8.03 -14.22 -8.84
N ALA A 106 -8.73 -15.04 -8.05
CA ALA A 106 -9.90 -14.59 -7.29
C ALA A 106 -9.50 -13.58 -6.20
N THR A 107 -8.32 -13.77 -5.60
CA THR A 107 -7.85 -13.04 -4.44
C THR A 107 -6.86 -11.93 -4.78
N GLN A 108 -6.20 -11.94 -5.95
CA GLN A 108 -5.16 -10.96 -6.31
C GLN A 108 -5.54 -10.20 -7.60
N ASP A 109 -6.09 -8.99 -7.46
CA ASP A 109 -6.31 -8.05 -8.58
C ASP A 109 -6.76 -6.67 -8.08
N ALA A 110 -6.76 -5.69 -8.97
CA ALA A 110 -7.36 -4.36 -8.78
C ALA A 110 -8.13 -3.95 -10.05
N MET A 111 -8.78 -2.79 -10.02
CA MET A 111 -9.26 -2.14 -11.23
C MET A 111 -8.66 -0.74 -11.34
N VAL A 112 -8.52 -0.25 -12.57
CA VAL A 112 -8.25 1.17 -12.79
C VAL A 112 -9.45 1.96 -12.26
N ASN A 113 -9.20 2.91 -11.37
CA ASN A 113 -10.21 3.75 -10.79
C ASN A 113 -9.74 5.21 -10.81
N ASP A 114 -10.46 6.04 -11.55
CA ASP A 114 -10.07 7.43 -11.73
C ASP A 114 -10.32 8.29 -10.47
N ASN A 115 -11.12 7.84 -9.51
CA ASN A 115 -11.33 8.62 -8.30
C ASN A 115 -10.13 8.61 -7.34
N TRP A 116 -9.22 7.67 -7.51
CA TRP A 116 -8.17 7.36 -6.55
C TRP A 116 -6.77 7.42 -7.16
N VAL A 117 -5.81 7.86 -6.36
CA VAL A 117 -4.38 7.79 -6.66
C VAL A 117 -3.72 7.01 -5.54
N ASP A 118 -3.03 5.94 -5.90
CA ASP A 118 -2.35 5.04 -4.98
C ASP A 118 -0.84 5.16 -5.12
N PHE A 119 -0.15 5.16 -3.99
CA PHE A 119 1.30 5.17 -3.87
C PHE A 119 1.75 3.92 -3.14
N THR A 120 2.38 2.99 -3.86
CA THR A 120 3.01 1.81 -3.27
C THR A 120 4.36 2.17 -2.70
N MET A 121 4.52 1.87 -1.43
CA MET A 121 5.65 2.29 -0.60
C MET A 121 5.95 1.22 0.43
N GLU A 122 7.04 1.40 1.18
CA GLU A 122 7.37 0.53 2.29
C GLU A 122 7.84 1.42 3.43
N VAL A 123 6.93 1.68 4.37
CA VAL A 123 7.20 2.56 5.50
C VAL A 123 6.89 1.83 6.79
N THR A 124 7.93 1.52 7.55
CA THR A 124 7.83 0.95 8.88
C THR A 124 8.89 1.54 9.80
N SER A 125 8.55 1.75 11.07
CA SER A 125 9.51 2.25 12.07
C SER A 125 10.59 1.24 12.44
N VAL A 126 10.29 -0.06 12.29
CA VAL A 126 11.20 -1.19 12.52
C VAL A 126 10.79 -2.29 11.55
N ASP A 127 11.74 -2.77 10.77
CA ASP A 127 11.55 -3.93 9.90
C ASP A 127 12.10 -5.19 10.55
N ALA A 128 11.41 -6.32 10.37
CA ALA A 128 11.82 -7.61 10.88
C ALA A 128 13.10 -8.13 10.20
N ASP A 129 13.45 -7.60 9.03
CA ASP A 129 14.56 -8.05 8.18
C ASP A 129 15.80 -7.14 8.18
N THR A 130 15.86 -6.15 9.10
CA THR A 130 16.96 -5.19 9.37
C THR A 130 17.01 -3.90 8.54
N SER A 131 16.17 -3.72 7.52
CA SER A 131 16.09 -2.45 6.77
C SER A 131 14.85 -1.64 7.12
N ALA A 132 14.84 -0.97 8.28
CA ALA A 132 13.74 -0.07 8.63
C ALA A 132 13.71 1.19 7.73
N GLY A 133 12.76 1.25 6.79
CA GLY A 133 12.39 2.46 6.05
C GLY A 133 11.59 3.44 6.91
N ALA A 134 12.11 3.81 8.08
CA ALA A 134 11.38 4.63 9.07
C ALA A 134 11.07 6.07 8.60
N VAL A 135 11.63 6.47 7.46
CA VAL A 135 11.39 7.75 6.83
C VAL A 135 10.52 7.55 5.60
N SER A 136 9.32 8.13 5.63
CA SER A 136 8.39 8.10 4.50
C SER A 136 8.85 9.02 3.36
N PRO A 137 8.59 8.65 2.10
CA PRO A 137 8.64 9.61 1.00
C PRO A 137 7.56 10.68 1.17
N PHE A 138 7.81 11.87 0.63
CA PHE A 138 6.78 12.87 0.45
C PHE A 138 6.00 12.57 -0.84
N THR A 139 4.69 12.43 -0.75
CA THR A 139 3.81 12.19 -1.91
C THR A 139 3.05 13.45 -2.30
N TYR A 140 2.94 13.73 -3.59
CA TYR A 140 2.28 14.91 -4.13
C TYR A 140 1.21 14.50 -5.14
N ILE A 141 0.06 15.16 -5.06
CA ILE A 141 -1.01 15.08 -6.05
C ILE A 141 -1.39 16.50 -6.44
N GLN A 142 -1.32 16.79 -7.73
CA GLN A 142 -1.79 18.01 -8.34
C GLN A 142 -2.98 17.68 -9.24
N ALA A 143 -4.08 18.40 -9.06
CA ALA A 143 -5.27 18.31 -9.89
C ALA A 143 -5.85 19.71 -10.12
N PRO A 144 -6.56 19.97 -11.24
CA PRO A 144 -7.34 21.18 -11.43
C PRO A 144 -8.38 21.32 -10.31
N CYS A 145 -8.54 22.53 -9.77
CA CYS A 145 -9.57 22.82 -8.78
C CYS A 145 -10.33 24.10 -9.17
N ALA A 146 -11.62 23.95 -9.44
CA ALA A 146 -12.53 25.09 -9.61
C ALA A 146 -13.03 25.62 -8.25
N THR A 147 -12.93 24.79 -7.20
CA THR A 147 -13.36 25.10 -5.84
C THR A 147 -12.29 24.67 -4.85
N SER A 148 -12.26 25.31 -3.68
CA SER A 148 -11.39 24.90 -2.58
C SER A 148 -11.73 23.46 -2.14
N PRO A 149 -10.72 22.59 -1.95
CA PRO A 149 -10.93 21.27 -1.36
C PRO A 149 -11.61 21.38 0.01
N THR A 150 -12.45 20.41 0.33
CA THR A 150 -13.10 20.30 1.65
C THR A 150 -12.68 19.02 2.33
N VAL A 151 -12.78 18.97 3.66
CA VAL A 151 -12.50 17.74 4.40
C VAL A 151 -13.56 16.69 4.05
N LYS A 152 -13.11 15.51 3.65
CA LYS A 152 -13.93 14.35 3.33
C LYS A 152 -13.44 13.14 4.10
N THR A 153 -14.38 12.42 4.69
CA THR A 153 -14.08 11.17 5.40
C THR A 153 -13.64 10.09 4.43
N GLY A 154 -12.59 9.36 4.81
CA GLY A 154 -12.02 8.28 4.02
C GLY A 154 -11.26 8.74 2.76
N ALA A 155 -10.96 10.03 2.64
CA ALA A 155 -10.17 10.56 1.53
C ALA A 155 -8.71 10.14 1.55
N ILE A 156 -8.22 9.60 2.68
CA ILE A 156 -6.86 9.06 2.82
C ILE A 156 -6.96 7.68 3.47
N ARG A 157 -6.23 6.70 2.93
CA ARG A 157 -6.08 5.38 3.55
C ARG A 157 -4.62 4.95 3.53
N LEU A 158 -4.16 4.43 4.65
CA LEU A 158 -2.89 3.70 4.76
C LEU A 158 -3.19 2.21 4.90
N ARG A 159 -2.47 1.37 4.17
CA ARG A 159 -2.78 -0.07 4.08
C ARG A 159 -1.52 -0.90 4.26
N GLN A 160 -1.68 -1.99 5.02
CA GLN A 160 -0.70 -3.06 5.16
C GLN A 160 -1.24 -4.28 4.41
N THR A 161 -0.44 -4.86 3.51
CA THR A 161 -0.86 -5.93 2.59
C THR A 161 -0.38 -7.31 3.00
N ALA A 162 -0.01 -7.55 4.26
CA ALA A 162 0.42 -8.87 4.72
C ALA A 162 1.61 -9.44 3.89
N GLN A 163 2.57 -8.63 3.47
CA GLN A 163 3.69 -9.11 2.63
C GLN A 163 4.47 -10.27 3.29
N GLU A 164 4.59 -10.25 4.63
CA GLU A 164 5.38 -11.22 5.40
C GLU A 164 4.59 -11.84 6.57
N ASN A 165 5.10 -11.74 7.81
CA ASN A 165 4.48 -12.27 9.02
C ASN A 165 3.30 -11.42 9.54
N THR A 166 2.74 -10.57 8.69
CA THR A 166 1.69 -9.62 9.03
C THR A 166 0.35 -10.02 8.40
N THR A 167 -0.72 -9.34 8.81
CA THR A 167 -2.06 -9.47 8.23
C THR A 167 -2.49 -8.15 7.60
N PHE A 168 -3.60 -8.15 6.85
CA PHE A 168 -4.18 -6.92 6.34
C PHE A 168 -4.58 -5.99 7.47
N LYS A 169 -4.19 -4.72 7.34
CA LYS A 169 -4.60 -3.64 8.23
C LYS A 169 -4.87 -2.41 7.40
N GLU A 170 -5.83 -1.61 7.82
CA GLU A 170 -6.19 -0.36 7.18
C GLU A 170 -6.39 0.73 8.22
N ILE A 171 -5.84 1.90 7.95
CA ILE A 171 -6.09 3.13 8.70
C ILE A 171 -6.80 4.09 7.75
N ILE A 172 -8.03 4.46 8.10
CA ILE A 172 -8.85 5.38 7.32
C ILE A 172 -8.82 6.74 8.00
N MET A 173 -8.55 7.79 7.22
CA MET A 173 -8.44 9.15 7.71
C MET A 173 -9.25 10.12 6.86
N ASP A 174 -9.69 11.19 7.49
CA ASP A 174 -10.21 12.37 6.81
C ASP A 174 -9.10 13.05 6.01
N GLY A 175 -9.45 13.62 4.87
CA GLY A 175 -8.50 14.37 4.05
C GLY A 175 -9.19 15.42 3.20
N TYR A 176 -8.42 16.40 2.74
CA TYR A 176 -8.92 17.39 1.80
C TYR A 176 -9.06 16.79 0.41
N ALA A 177 -10.26 16.88 -0.15
CA ALA A 177 -10.59 16.39 -1.48
C ALA A 177 -11.53 17.36 -2.21
N ILE A 178 -11.49 17.32 -3.54
CA ILE A 178 -12.34 18.14 -4.42
C ILE A 178 -13.69 17.42 -4.64
N GLY A 179 -13.63 16.13 -4.99
CA GLY A 179 -14.79 15.26 -5.14
C GLY A 179 -15.13 14.44 -3.90
N THR A 180 -16.08 13.52 -4.06
CA THR A 180 -16.40 12.50 -3.05
C THR A 180 -15.42 11.33 -3.18
N PRO A 181 -14.72 10.92 -2.10
CA PRO A 181 -13.90 9.70 -2.09
C PRO A 181 -14.74 8.44 -2.34
#